data_AF-A0A8T7B1F1-F1
#
_entry.id   AF-A0A8T7B1F1-F1
#
_cell.length_a   1.000
_cell.length_b   1.000
_cell.length_c   1.000
_cell.angle_alpha   90.00
_cell.angle_beta   90.00
_cell.angle_gamma   90.00
#
_symmetry.space_group_name_H-M   'P 1'
#
loop_
_entity.id
_entity.type
_entity.pdbx_description
1 polymer ?
#
loop_
_entity_poly.entity_id
_entity_poly.type
_entity_poly.pdbx_seq_one_letter_code
_entity_poly.pdbx_strand_id
1 'polypeptide(L)'
;MQLLASDLRDRSQFVQPLALIVWHMEEKYYTHFLLMDGSHDGYTEFSGIVEVMRYTGECFEDDEVRDMLADNLEVEADDVTILQWSRLH
;
A
#
# COMPACT_ATOMS: atom_id res chain seq x y z
N MET A 1 9.46 64.63 16.18
CA MET A 1 9.52 63.17 15.96
C MET A 1 8.78 62.87 14.66
N GLN A 2 9.50 62.90 13.53
CA GLN A 2 9.01 62.47 12.21
C GLN A 2 9.54 61.06 11.90
N LEU A 3 8.94 60.42 10.90
CA LEU A 3 9.35 59.27 10.04
C LEU A 3 8.30 58.15 10.11
N LEU A 4 7.86 57.48 9.06
CA LEU A 4 7.84 57.67 7.59
C LEU A 4 6.94 56.51 7.09
N ALA A 5 6.18 56.70 6.01
CA ALA A 5 5.46 55.62 5.33
C ALA A 5 6.42 54.67 4.57
N SER A 6 5.86 53.57 4.02
CA SER A 6 6.45 52.47 3.21
C SER A 6 7.02 51.29 4.04
N ASP A 7 6.83 50.01 3.71
CA ASP A 7 6.51 49.37 2.45
C ASP A 7 6.03 47.91 2.72
N LEU A 8 4.94 47.52 2.03
CA LEU A 8 4.69 46.27 1.29
C LEU A 8 5.25 44.88 1.73
N ARG A 9 4.36 43.88 1.56
CA ARG A 9 4.54 42.40 1.53
C ARG A 9 4.51 41.76 2.93
N ASP A 10 3.70 40.76 3.22
CA ASP A 10 3.46 39.52 2.46
C ASP A 10 2.16 38.87 2.99
N ARG A 11 1.07 38.76 2.22
CA ARG A 11 0.73 37.63 1.33
C ARG A 11 0.95 36.23 1.93
N SER A 12 -0.05 35.72 2.64
CA SER A 12 -0.67 34.40 2.37
C SER A 12 -1.63 34.08 3.52
N GLN A 13 -2.95 34.06 3.34
CA GLN A 13 -3.64 32.99 2.61
C GLN A 13 -3.07 31.60 2.94
N PHE A 14 -3.25 31.14 4.17
CA PHE A 14 -3.48 29.70 4.38
C PHE A 14 -4.96 29.40 4.19
N VAL A 15 -5.45 29.66 2.97
CA VAL A 15 -6.40 28.71 2.37
C VAL A 15 -5.54 27.49 2.17
N GLN A 16 -5.69 26.45 2.99
CA GLN A 16 -5.05 25.18 2.66
C GLN A 16 -5.66 24.72 1.34
N PRO A 17 -4.90 24.76 0.23
CA PRO A 17 -5.44 24.42 -1.06
C PRO A 17 -5.43 22.91 -1.12
N LEU A 18 -6.62 22.32 -1.23
CA LEU A 18 -6.84 20.98 -1.78
C LEU A 18 -5.98 19.89 -1.10
N ALA A 19 -6.63 19.00 -0.34
CA ALA A 19 -6.26 17.59 -0.37
C ALA A 19 -6.44 17.10 -1.84
N LEU A 20 -5.55 17.57 -2.70
CA LEU A 20 -5.31 17.15 -4.07
C LEU A 20 -5.07 15.66 -3.94
N ILE A 21 -6.03 14.89 -4.45
CA ILE A 21 -5.79 13.65 -5.19
C ILE A 21 -4.53 12.98 -4.64
N VAL A 22 -4.66 12.31 -3.49
CA VAL A 22 -3.79 11.14 -3.29
C VAL A 22 -4.11 10.34 -4.53
N TRP A 23 -3.23 10.39 -5.53
CA TRP A 23 -3.23 9.42 -6.59
C TRP A 23 -3.12 8.13 -5.80
N HIS A 24 -4.25 7.45 -5.62
CA HIS A 24 -4.23 6.08 -5.17
C HIS A 24 -3.55 5.38 -6.34
N MET A 25 -2.21 5.40 -6.32
CA MET A 25 -1.41 4.57 -7.18
C MET A 25 -1.60 3.19 -6.58
N GLU A 26 -2.71 2.57 -6.99
CA GLU A 26 -2.95 1.16 -6.79
C GLU A 26 -1.90 0.44 -7.63
N GLU A 27 -0.93 -0.16 -6.95
CA GLU A 27 0.04 -1.00 -7.61
C GLU A 27 -0.57 -2.39 -7.76
N LYS A 28 -0.54 -2.92 -8.98
CA LYS A 28 -1.06 -4.24 -9.28
C LYS A 28 0.05 -5.26 -9.16
N TYR A 29 -0.23 -6.36 -8.47
CA TYR A 29 0.70 -7.48 -8.32
C TYR A 29 0.02 -8.75 -8.79
N TYR A 30 0.73 -9.56 -9.57
CA TYR A 30 0.38 -10.96 -9.71
C TYR A 30 0.89 -11.71 -8.48
N THR A 31 0.01 -12.51 -7.88
CA THR A 31 0.32 -13.37 -6.75
C THR A 31 -0.04 -14.81 -7.07
N HIS A 32 0.76 -15.74 -6.55
CA HIS A 32 0.51 -17.17 -6.53
C HIS A 32 0.93 -17.71 -5.17
N PHE A 33 0.03 -18.36 -4.45
CA PHE A 33 0.29 -18.86 -3.10
C PHE A 33 -0.51 -20.13 -2.78
N LEU A 34 -0.04 -20.86 -1.78
CA LEU A 34 -0.75 -21.97 -1.16
C LEU A 34 -1.31 -21.50 0.19
N LEU A 35 -2.52 -21.95 0.51
CA LEU A 35 -3.13 -21.83 1.83
C LEU A 35 -3.26 -23.23 2.43
N MET A 36 -2.74 -23.43 3.65
CA MET A 36 -2.95 -24.66 4.40
C MET A 36 -4.41 -24.75 4.82
N ASP A 37 -5.10 -25.82 4.39
CA ASP A 37 -6.42 -26.14 4.91
C ASP A 37 -6.22 -26.77 6.29
N GLY A 38 -7.08 -26.46 7.27
CA GLY A 38 -7.01 -27.01 8.63
C GLY A 38 -7.19 -28.54 8.71
N SER A 39 -7.26 -29.22 7.57
CA SER A 39 -7.20 -30.66 7.41
C SER A 39 -5.75 -31.13 7.17
N HIS A 40 -5.36 -32.21 7.84
CA HIS A 40 -3.97 -32.63 8.13
C HIS A 40 -2.98 -32.75 6.95
N ASP A 41 -3.40 -32.61 5.69
CA ASP A 41 -2.55 -32.73 4.48
C ASP A 41 -3.06 -31.90 3.28
N GLY A 42 -4.00 -30.97 3.48
CA GLY A 42 -4.63 -30.22 2.40
C GLY A 42 -3.97 -28.86 2.15
N TYR A 43 -3.67 -28.54 0.90
CA TYR A 43 -3.39 -27.17 0.47
C TYR A 43 -4.37 -26.75 -0.61
N THR A 44 -4.81 -25.50 -0.53
CA THR A 44 -5.53 -24.85 -1.61
C THR A 44 -4.61 -23.87 -2.33
N GLU A 45 -4.47 -24.01 -3.64
CA GLU A 45 -3.63 -23.17 -4.48
C GLU A 45 -4.43 -22.01 -5.07
N PHE A 46 -3.90 -20.79 -4.95
CA PHE A 46 -4.55 -19.55 -5.39
C PHE A 46 -3.61 -18.73 -6.25
N SER A 47 -4.09 -18.27 -7.41
CA SER A 47 -3.38 -17.28 -8.22
C SER A 47 -4.31 -16.18 -8.72
N GLY A 48 -3.78 -14.96 -8.84
CA GLY A 48 -4.58 -13.82 -9.26
C GLY A 48 -3.81 -12.51 -9.28
N ILE A 49 -4.56 -11.42 -9.52
CA ILE A 49 -4.05 -10.06 -9.44
C ILE A 49 -4.63 -9.43 -8.18
N VAL A 50 -3.76 -8.82 -7.37
CA VAL A 50 -4.16 -8.01 -6.21
C VAL A 50 -3.79 -6.54 -6.44
N GLU A 51 -4.61 -5.66 -5.88
CA GLU A 51 -4.40 -4.21 -5.92
C GLU A 51 -3.93 -3.76 -4.53
N VAL A 52 -2.71 -3.26 -4.46
CA VAL A 52 -2.12 -2.77 -3.22
C VAL A 52 -2.27 -1.26 -3.18
N MET A 53 -3.07 -0.79 -2.22
CA MET A 53 -3.46 0.60 -2.05
C MET A 53 -2.34 1.49 -1.46
N ARG A 54 -1.15 0.95 -1.16
CA ARG A 54 -0.06 1.65 -0.50
C ARG A 54 1.03 2.06 -1.49
N TYR A 55 1.31 3.35 -1.57
CA TYR A 55 2.51 3.84 -2.25
C TYR A 55 3.68 3.84 -1.26
N THR A 56 4.46 2.76 -1.23
CA THR A 56 5.73 2.71 -0.47
C THR A 56 6.91 3.18 -1.32
N GLY A 57 6.82 3.07 -2.65
CA GLY A 57 7.98 3.26 -3.54
C GLY A 57 9.05 2.18 -3.37
N GLU A 58 8.81 1.19 -2.51
CA GLU A 58 9.70 0.10 -2.13
C GLU A 58 9.05 -1.23 -2.50
N CYS A 59 9.86 -2.21 -2.90
CA CYS A 59 9.36 -3.58 -3.10
C CYS A 59 8.99 -4.18 -1.74
N PHE A 60 7.84 -4.86 -1.67
CA PHE A 60 7.46 -5.62 -0.49
C PHE A 60 8.41 -6.80 -0.27
N GLU A 61 8.81 -7.01 0.98
CA GLU A 61 9.50 -8.24 1.39
C GLU A 61 8.49 -9.40 1.48
N ASP A 62 8.96 -10.64 1.31
CA ASP A 62 8.09 -11.83 1.31
C ASP A 62 7.25 -11.93 2.60
N ASP A 63 7.80 -11.53 3.75
CA ASP A 63 7.09 -11.54 5.03
C ASP A 63 5.96 -10.50 5.06
N GLU A 64 6.19 -9.30 4.52
CA GLU A 64 5.15 -8.27 4.42
C GLU A 64 4.00 -8.68 3.50
N VAL A 65 4.33 -9.36 2.39
CA VAL A 65 3.31 -9.90 1.47
C VAL A 65 2.51 -11.00 2.16
N ARG A 66 3.16 -11.85 2.95
CA ARG A 66 2.50 -12.96 3.66
C ARG A 66 1.52 -12.41 4.70
N ASP A 67 1.95 -11.45 5.51
CA ASP A 67 1.11 -10.79 6.50
C ASP A 67 -0.08 -10.11 5.84
N MET A 68 0.14 -9.41 4.72
CA MET A 68 -0.95 -8.74 3.98
C MET A 68 -1.98 -9.73 3.43
N LEU A 69 -1.54 -10.88 2.90
CA LEU A 69 -2.44 -11.93 2.42
C LEU A 69 -3.19 -12.58 3.58
N ALA A 70 -2.51 -12.87 4.68
CA ALA A 70 -3.10 -13.48 5.87
C ALA A 70 -4.17 -12.59 6.49
N ASP A 71 -3.89 -11.30 6.65
CA ASP A 71 -4.84 -10.29 7.13
C ASP A 71 -6.07 -10.18 6.21
N ASN A 72 -5.88 -10.24 4.88
CA ASN A 72 -6.97 -10.15 3.93
C ASN A 72 -7.87 -11.39 3.93
N LEU A 73 -7.30 -12.56 4.19
CA LEU A 73 -7.98 -13.85 4.18
C LEU A 73 -8.51 -14.26 5.57
N GLU A 74 -8.18 -13.51 6.62
CA GLU A 74 -8.48 -13.82 8.02
C GLU A 74 -7.90 -15.18 8.47
N VAL A 75 -6.63 -15.44 8.13
CA VAL A 75 -5.87 -16.66 8.47
C VAL A 75 -4.54 -16.31 9.16
N GLU A 76 -3.85 -17.30 9.72
CA GLU A 76 -2.51 -17.09 10.26
C GLU A 76 -1.49 -16.97 9.12
N ALA A 77 -0.47 -16.13 9.30
CA ALA A 77 0.58 -15.95 8.29
C ALA A 77 1.31 -17.27 7.99
N ASP A 78 1.54 -18.11 8.99
CA ASP A 78 2.19 -19.42 8.84
C ASP A 78 1.40 -20.39 7.93
N ASP A 79 0.10 -20.17 7.74
CA ASP A 79 -0.73 -20.97 6.84
C ASP A 79 -0.58 -20.54 5.36
N VAL A 80 0.10 -19.43 5.09
CA VAL A 80 0.27 -18.85 3.75
C VAL A 80 1.70 -19.08 3.23
N THR A 81 1.83 -19.84 2.14
CA THR A 81 3.10 -20.02 1.43
C THR A 81 3.08 -19.32 0.08
N ILE A 82 3.84 -18.24 -0.06
CA ILE A 82 3.97 -17.50 -1.32
C ILE A 82 4.84 -18.31 -2.29
N LEU A 83 4.32 -18.58 -3.48
CA LEU A 83 5.04 -19.21 -4.58
C LEU A 83 5.58 -18.16 -5.57
N GLN A 84 4.82 -17.08 -5.78
CA GLN A 84 5.22 -15.98 -6.65
C GLN A 84 4.57 -14.67 -6.22
N TRP A 85 5.38 -13.61 -6.20
CA TRP A 85 4.94 -12.23 -6.06
C TRP A 85 5.66 -11.37 -7.09
N SER A 86 4.91 -10.71 -7.97
CA SER A 86 5.51 -9.88 -9.01
C SER A 86 4.65 -8.67 -9.34
N ARG A 87 5.26 -7.49 -9.29
CA ARG A 87 4.64 -6.24 -9.72
C ARG A 87 4.30 -6.29 -11.20
N LEU A 88 3.11 -5.82 -11.54
CA LEU A 88 2.66 -5.62 -12.91
C LEU A 88 2.96 -4.18 -13.34
N HIS A 89 3.47 -4.03 -14.57
CA HIS A 89 3.89 -2.76 -15.16
C HIS A 89 2.83 -2.15 -16.07
#